data_AF-A0A957HE44-F1
#
_entry.id   AF-A0A957HE44-F1
#
_cell.length_a   1.000
_cell.length_b   1.000
_cell.length_c   1.000
_cell.angle_alpha   90.00
_cell.angle_beta   90.00
_cell.angle_gamma   90.00
#
_symmetry.space_group_name_H-M   'P 1'
#
loop_
_entity.id
_entity.type
_entity.pdbx_description
1 polymer ?
#
loop_
_entity_poly.entity_id
_entity_poly.type
_entity_poly.pdbx_seq_one_letter_code
_entity_poly.pdbx_strand_id
1 'polypeptide(L)'
;DTLLIFLATLSLYYLLRIIRHDATRANAVLLGITLGALLVTKVSALFIVIPVGVVLLFSRHARRYTLWLVSLVLVVAGWWYILNFIRDGDITNTRALLETWSAESIRSGTIALDMAWQRIPFAYATVWARFGQGAVSVYSSIYLLFDMLIILVVSGLILRPFVRRIKKQPLPFDYPPLISTTVIVTFVGTWFFALIYWSATAWSGNQGRYLLPGIAAWATIGAYGLSAWIPPCCAAIMNRITIGILALGAAITLFGAFLPAYQPLNVPPEIAVPLAYRFGDIAELMGMSPARITARPGDEVEIKLYWRALRATNREFQVYLNSVENNTIRRNSYPGNGNLLSTDWETGQTWTEQFLITIPSDTVPQTTLSLVAGLYDASSQTALVAQDNQGNDVTPFV
;
A
#
# COMPACT_ATOMS: atom_id res chain seq x y z
N ASP A 1 -9.67 -2.67 -0.64
CA ASP A 1 -9.36 -2.84 -2.08
C ASP A 1 -9.70 -4.21 -2.65
N THR A 2 -9.71 -5.30 -1.88
CA THR A 2 -10.03 -6.65 -2.40
C THR A 2 -11.35 -6.74 -3.18
N LEU A 3 -12.44 -6.18 -2.62
CA LEU A 3 -13.74 -6.16 -3.29
C LEU A 3 -13.71 -5.36 -4.61
N LEU A 4 -13.01 -4.23 -4.62
CA LEU A 4 -12.82 -3.40 -5.83
C LEU A 4 -12.12 -4.19 -6.93
N ILE A 5 -11.05 -4.91 -6.60
CA ILE A 5 -10.27 -5.71 -7.56
C ILE A 5 -11.14 -6.84 -8.14
N PHE A 6 -11.90 -7.53 -7.29
CA PHE A 6 -12.83 -8.57 -7.71
C PHE A 6 -13.89 -8.03 -8.68
N LEU A 7 -14.58 -6.95 -8.31
CA LEU A 7 -15.64 -6.36 -9.12
C LEU A 7 -15.09 -5.75 -10.42
N ALA A 8 -13.89 -5.17 -10.41
CA ALA A 8 -13.24 -4.65 -11.61
C ALA A 8 -12.90 -5.78 -12.58
N THR A 9 -12.33 -6.88 -12.08
CA THR A 9 -12.03 -8.08 -12.86
C THR A 9 -13.31 -8.70 -13.44
N LEU A 10 -14.37 -8.80 -12.63
CA LEU A 10 -15.66 -9.32 -13.05
C LEU A 10 -16.31 -8.40 -14.12
N SER A 11 -16.17 -7.09 -13.97
CA SER A 11 -16.62 -6.11 -14.97
C SER A 11 -15.89 -6.31 -16.31
N LEU A 12 -14.56 -6.44 -16.29
CA LEU A 12 -13.78 -6.74 -17.49
C LEU A 12 -14.23 -8.04 -18.16
N TYR A 13 -14.46 -9.09 -17.37
CA TYR A 13 -14.95 -10.37 -17.87
C TYR A 13 -16.30 -10.22 -18.60
N TYR A 14 -17.28 -9.54 -17.99
CA TYR A 14 -18.59 -9.34 -18.62
C TYR A 14 -18.52 -8.44 -19.86
N LEU A 15 -17.70 -7.38 -19.84
CA LEU A 15 -17.47 -6.52 -21.00
C LEU A 15 -16.95 -7.34 -22.20
N LEU A 16 -15.95 -8.18 -21.97
CA LEU A 16 -15.39 -9.06 -23.02
C LEU A 16 -16.39 -10.15 -23.44
N ARG A 17 -17.16 -10.72 -22.50
CA ARG A 17 -18.18 -11.73 -22.80
C ARG A 17 -19.29 -11.17 -23.69
N ILE A 18 -19.75 -9.95 -23.45
CA ILE A 18 -20.75 -9.25 -24.27
C ILE A 18 -20.23 -9.00 -25.69
N ILE A 19 -18.93 -8.68 -25.84
CA ILE A 19 -18.31 -8.53 -27.16
C ILE A 19 -18.26 -9.86 -27.91
N ARG A 20 -17.92 -10.96 -27.21
CA ARG A 20 -17.68 -12.26 -27.84
C ARG A 20 -18.94 -13.06 -28.17
N HIS A 21 -19.98 -12.98 -27.34
CA HIS A 21 -21.17 -13.83 -27.43
C HIS A 21 -22.47 -13.04 -27.61
N ASP A 22 -22.37 -11.78 -28.03
CA ASP A 22 -23.45 -10.79 -28.02
C ASP A 22 -24.05 -10.53 -26.62
N ALA A 23 -24.76 -9.40 -26.51
CA ALA A 23 -25.42 -9.03 -25.25
C ALA A 23 -26.69 -9.87 -25.02
N THR A 24 -26.72 -10.63 -23.93
CA THR A 24 -27.95 -11.23 -23.41
C THR A 24 -28.51 -10.38 -22.27
N ARG A 25 -29.82 -10.49 -22.00
CA ARG A 25 -30.45 -9.83 -20.84
C ARG A 25 -29.74 -10.17 -19.53
N ALA A 26 -29.43 -11.46 -19.33
CA ALA A 26 -28.72 -11.92 -18.14
C ALA A 26 -27.33 -11.28 -17.99
N ASN A 27 -26.52 -11.24 -19.06
CA ASN A 27 -25.20 -10.63 -19.01
C ASN A 27 -25.26 -9.12 -18.77
N ALA A 28 -26.23 -8.42 -19.37
CA ALA A 28 -26.42 -6.99 -19.15
C ALA A 28 -26.87 -6.68 -17.70
N VAL A 29 -27.74 -7.51 -17.12
CA VAL A 29 -28.17 -7.40 -15.73
C VAL A 29 -27.00 -7.62 -14.78
N LEU A 30 -26.24 -8.70 -14.99
CA LEU A 30 -25.07 -9.03 -14.17
C LEU A 30 -23.99 -7.95 -14.27
N LEU A 31 -23.74 -7.42 -15.48
CA LEU A 31 -22.82 -6.29 -15.67
C LEU A 31 -23.32 -5.03 -14.95
N GLY A 32 -24.61 -4.69 -15.04
CA GLY A 32 -25.20 -3.54 -14.36
C GLY A 32 -25.07 -3.63 -12.84
N ILE A 33 -25.39 -4.80 -12.26
CA ILE A 33 -25.21 -5.06 -10.82
C ILE A 33 -23.73 -4.97 -10.43
N THR A 34 -22.83 -5.57 -11.22
CA THR A 34 -21.40 -5.56 -10.95
C THR A 34 -20.82 -4.14 -11.01
N LEU A 35 -21.20 -3.34 -12.02
CA LEU A 35 -20.77 -1.95 -12.15
C LEU A 35 -21.34 -1.07 -11.02
N GLY A 36 -22.61 -1.27 -10.64
CA GLY A 36 -23.19 -0.58 -9.49
C GLY A 36 -22.43 -0.90 -8.20
N ALA A 37 -22.21 -2.18 -7.92
CA ALA A 37 -21.42 -2.62 -6.76
C ALA A 37 -19.99 -2.06 -6.80
N LEU A 38 -19.38 -1.99 -7.99
CA LEU A 38 -18.03 -1.44 -8.17
C LEU A 38 -17.98 0.05 -7.82
N LEU A 39 -18.96 0.83 -8.28
CA LEU A 39 -19.05 2.27 -8.05
C LEU A 39 -19.28 2.61 -6.57
N VAL A 40 -20.17 1.90 -5.89
CA VAL A 40 -20.40 2.12 -4.45
C VAL A 40 -19.22 1.67 -3.58
N THR A 41 -18.36 0.77 -4.09
CA THR A 41 -17.18 0.29 -3.35
C THR A 41 -16.09 1.35 -3.21
N LYS A 42 -15.83 2.15 -4.26
CA LYS A 42 -14.77 3.18 -4.23
C LYS A 42 -15.00 4.23 -5.31
N VAL A 43 -14.88 5.51 -4.97
CA VAL A 43 -15.01 6.64 -5.91
C VAL A 43 -14.05 6.54 -7.10
N SER A 44 -12.84 5.98 -6.90
CA SER A 44 -11.88 5.75 -7.98
C SER A 44 -12.39 4.82 -9.09
N ALA A 45 -13.46 4.06 -8.84
CA ALA A 45 -14.10 3.22 -9.85
C ALA A 45 -14.83 4.01 -10.94
N LEU A 46 -15.12 5.31 -10.75
CA LEU A 46 -15.84 6.12 -11.74
C LEU A 46 -15.21 6.08 -13.13
N PHE A 47 -13.89 5.93 -13.22
CA PHE A 47 -13.17 5.82 -14.49
C PHE A 47 -13.59 4.59 -15.33
N ILE A 48 -14.23 3.57 -14.73
CA ILE A 48 -14.75 2.39 -15.44
C ILE A 48 -15.74 2.74 -16.57
N VAL A 49 -16.33 3.95 -16.52
CA VAL A 49 -17.20 4.47 -17.57
C VAL A 49 -16.52 4.47 -18.95
N ILE A 50 -15.18 4.61 -19.00
CA ILE A 50 -14.40 4.64 -20.25
C ILE A 50 -14.50 3.31 -21.00
N PRO A 51 -14.04 2.16 -20.46
CA PRO A 51 -14.13 0.87 -21.16
C PRO A 51 -15.59 0.41 -21.36
N VAL A 52 -16.51 0.78 -20.47
CA VAL A 52 -17.95 0.53 -20.67
C VAL A 52 -18.46 1.30 -21.90
N GLY A 53 -18.11 2.58 -22.01
CA GLY A 53 -18.46 3.43 -23.15
C GLY A 53 -17.92 2.88 -24.47
N VAL A 54 -16.68 2.39 -24.48
CA VAL A 54 -16.09 1.69 -25.65
C VAL A 54 -16.97 0.52 -26.09
N VAL A 55 -17.39 -0.36 -25.18
CA VAL A 55 -18.27 -1.49 -25.53
C VAL A 55 -19.59 -1.02 -26.13
N LEU A 56 -20.22 0.01 -25.54
CA LEU A 56 -21.49 0.56 -26.03
C LEU A 56 -21.35 1.25 -27.40
N LEU A 57 -20.20 1.87 -27.67
CA LEU A 57 -19.91 2.48 -28.97
C LEU A 57 -19.73 1.42 -30.07
N PHE A 58 -19.04 0.32 -29.79
CA PHE A 58 -18.73 -0.69 -30.83
C PHE A 58 -19.73 -1.83 -30.94
N SER A 59 -20.52 -2.13 -29.91
CA SER A 59 -21.53 -3.20 -29.94
C SER A 59 -22.95 -2.65 -30.05
N ARG A 60 -23.53 -2.72 -31.25
CA ARG A 60 -24.95 -2.37 -31.49
C ARG A 60 -25.91 -3.18 -30.61
N HIS A 61 -25.61 -4.46 -30.38
CA HIS A 61 -26.40 -5.32 -29.49
C HIS A 61 -26.30 -4.89 -28.03
N ALA A 62 -25.13 -4.43 -27.57
CA ALA A 62 -24.99 -3.89 -26.21
C ALA A 62 -25.85 -2.62 -26.01
N ARG A 63 -26.00 -1.78 -27.04
CA ARG A 63 -26.84 -0.56 -26.98
C ARG A 63 -28.30 -0.85 -26.66
N ARG A 64 -28.82 -2.02 -27.07
CA ARG A 64 -30.20 -2.44 -26.77
C ARG A 64 -30.45 -2.56 -25.27
N TYR A 65 -29.42 -2.83 -24.48
CA TYR A 65 -29.51 -3.04 -23.03
C TYR A 65 -28.91 -1.88 -22.23
N THR A 66 -28.53 -0.76 -22.87
CA THR A 66 -27.96 0.40 -22.16
C THR A 66 -28.90 0.92 -21.09
N LEU A 67 -30.19 1.06 -21.38
CA LEU A 67 -31.16 1.53 -20.39
C LEU A 67 -31.22 0.59 -19.18
N TRP A 68 -31.25 -0.73 -19.39
CA TRP A 68 -31.21 -1.71 -18.31
C TRP A 68 -29.93 -1.61 -17.47
N LEU A 69 -28.78 -1.48 -18.13
CA LEU A 69 -27.49 -1.35 -17.47
C LEU A 69 -27.45 -0.09 -16.61
N VAL A 70 -27.83 1.06 -17.16
CA VAL A 70 -27.85 2.34 -16.45
C VAL A 70 -28.85 2.30 -15.29
N SER A 71 -30.07 1.78 -15.51
CA SER A 71 -31.08 1.65 -14.46
C SER A 71 -30.57 0.79 -13.30
N LEU A 72 -29.90 -0.33 -13.57
CA LEU A 72 -29.35 -1.19 -12.50
C LEU A 72 -28.19 -0.52 -11.76
N VAL A 73 -27.31 0.19 -12.47
CA VAL A 73 -26.24 0.97 -11.83
C VAL A 73 -26.84 2.04 -10.91
N LEU A 74 -27.90 2.74 -11.35
CA LEU A 74 -28.59 3.74 -10.54
C LEU A 74 -29.31 3.14 -9.33
N VAL A 75 -29.94 1.97 -9.48
CA VAL A 75 -30.60 1.28 -8.36
C VAL A 75 -29.57 0.84 -7.31
N VAL A 76 -28.43 0.28 -7.74
CA VAL A 76 -27.43 -0.28 -6.81
C VAL A 76 -26.58 0.82 -6.17
N ALA A 77 -26.13 1.80 -6.94
CA ALA A 77 -25.16 2.81 -6.48
C ALA A 77 -25.72 4.23 -6.46
N GLY A 78 -26.74 4.53 -7.26
CA GLY A 78 -27.23 5.89 -7.47
C GLY A 78 -27.71 6.57 -6.20
N TRP A 79 -28.34 5.83 -5.27
CA TRP A 79 -28.76 6.37 -3.97
C TRP A 79 -27.61 7.01 -3.19
N TRP A 80 -26.40 6.43 -3.25
CA TRP A 80 -25.23 6.92 -2.54
C TRP A 80 -24.73 8.25 -3.13
N TYR A 81 -24.63 8.33 -4.46
CA TYR A 81 -24.23 9.57 -5.15
C TYR A 81 -25.27 10.69 -5.02
N ILE A 82 -26.56 10.35 -5.07
CA ILE A 82 -27.65 11.31 -4.85
C ILE A 82 -27.61 11.84 -3.42
N LEU A 83 -27.41 10.97 -2.43
CA LEU A 83 -27.31 11.37 -1.03
C LEU A 83 -26.14 12.32 -0.79
N ASN A 84 -24.96 12.02 -1.34
CA ASN A 84 -23.79 12.91 -1.23
C ASN A 84 -24.05 14.28 -1.86
N PHE A 85 -24.71 14.31 -3.02
CA PHE A 85 -25.07 15.57 -3.66
C PHE A 85 -26.05 16.40 -2.83
N ILE A 86 -27.09 15.78 -2.27
CA ILE A 86 -28.08 16.46 -1.42
C ILE A 86 -27.42 17.02 -0.15
N ARG A 87 -26.50 16.26 0.45
CA ARG A 87 -25.88 16.61 1.73
C ARG A 87 -24.76 17.64 1.59
N ASP A 88 -23.84 17.40 0.66
CA ASP A 88 -22.55 18.09 0.59
C ASP A 88 -22.36 18.87 -0.73
N GLY A 89 -23.32 18.80 -1.67
CA GLY A 89 -23.24 19.45 -2.99
C GLY A 89 -22.21 18.82 -3.94
N ASP A 90 -21.57 17.72 -3.54
CA ASP A 90 -20.58 16.97 -4.31
C ASP A 90 -21.03 15.51 -4.46
N ILE A 91 -21.26 15.07 -5.70
CA ILE A 91 -21.70 13.70 -6.00
C ILE A 91 -20.71 12.63 -5.48
N THR A 92 -19.41 12.94 -5.46
CA THR A 92 -18.36 12.00 -5.07
C THR A 92 -17.97 12.08 -3.60
N ASN A 93 -18.39 13.15 -2.93
CA ASN A 93 -17.94 13.54 -1.60
C ASN A 93 -16.41 13.68 -1.43
N THR A 94 -15.67 13.81 -2.55
CA THR A 94 -14.21 13.95 -2.54
C THR A 94 -13.80 15.32 -2.02
N ARG A 95 -14.58 16.35 -2.35
CA ARG A 95 -14.33 17.73 -1.91
C ARG A 95 -14.46 17.86 -0.39
N ALA A 96 -15.54 17.37 0.20
CA ALA A 96 -15.72 17.46 1.65
C ALA A 96 -14.64 16.67 2.41
N LEU A 97 -14.20 15.51 1.88
CA LEU A 97 -13.08 14.76 2.42
C LEU A 97 -11.78 15.59 2.42
N LEU A 98 -11.44 16.22 1.28
CA LEU A 98 -10.22 17.02 1.15
C LEU A 98 -10.28 18.34 1.94
N GLU A 99 -11.47 18.91 2.14
CA GLU A 99 -11.66 20.09 3.00
C GLU A 99 -11.52 19.72 4.49
N THR A 100 -12.07 18.58 4.91
CA THR A 100 -11.97 18.10 6.30
C THR A 100 -10.54 17.69 6.65
N TRP A 101 -9.83 17.09 5.69
CA TRP A 101 -8.45 16.67 5.84
C TRP A 101 -7.54 17.50 4.93
N SER A 102 -7.44 18.80 5.20
CA SER A 102 -6.66 19.73 4.37
C SER A 102 -5.18 19.35 4.22
N ALA A 103 -4.60 18.71 5.24
CA ALA A 103 -3.23 18.18 5.19
C ALA A 103 -3.04 17.05 4.15
N GLU A 104 -4.11 16.43 3.68
CA GLU A 104 -4.10 15.40 2.65
C GLU A 104 -4.09 16.00 1.23
N SER A 105 -4.51 17.26 1.08
CA SER A 105 -4.47 17.98 -0.20
C SER A 105 -3.05 18.41 -0.55
N ILE A 106 -2.62 18.14 -1.79
CA ILE A 106 -1.30 18.57 -2.27
C ILE A 106 -1.32 20.07 -2.59
N ARG A 107 -2.30 20.49 -3.40
CA ARG A 107 -2.54 21.90 -3.75
C ARG A 107 -4.04 22.15 -3.72
N SER A 108 -4.48 23.02 -2.82
CA SER A 108 -5.90 23.36 -2.71
C SER A 108 -6.42 23.93 -4.03
N GLY A 109 -7.48 23.33 -4.56
CA GLY A 109 -8.18 23.80 -5.77
C GLY A 109 -7.46 23.54 -7.10
N THR A 110 -6.29 22.91 -7.12
CA THR A 110 -5.56 22.62 -8.39
C THR A 110 -5.01 21.19 -8.41
N ILE A 111 -4.97 20.58 -9.60
CA ILE A 111 -4.41 19.24 -9.80
C ILE A 111 -2.89 19.37 -10.01
N ALA A 112 -2.09 18.79 -9.12
CA ALA A 112 -0.62 18.85 -9.17
C ALA A 112 -0.02 17.73 -10.05
N LEU A 113 -0.15 17.83 -11.37
CA LEU A 113 0.34 16.81 -12.31
C LEU A 113 1.86 16.60 -12.27
N ASP A 114 2.62 17.65 -11.96
CA ASP A 114 4.06 17.58 -11.74
C ASP A 114 4.40 16.69 -10.54
N MET A 115 3.64 16.81 -9.45
CA MET A 115 3.76 15.93 -8.29
C MET A 115 3.39 14.50 -8.63
N ALA A 116 2.35 14.28 -9.43
CA ALA A 116 1.98 12.92 -9.85
C ALA A 116 3.13 12.21 -10.57
N TRP A 117 3.82 12.91 -11.48
CA TRP A 117 4.95 12.35 -12.22
C TRP A 117 6.11 11.94 -11.30
N GLN A 118 6.48 12.81 -10.36
CA GLN A 118 7.56 12.54 -9.39
C GLN A 118 7.26 11.33 -8.48
N ARG A 119 5.99 10.98 -8.33
CA ARG A 119 5.52 9.93 -7.40
C ARG A 119 5.33 8.57 -8.08
N ILE A 120 5.43 8.50 -9.41
CA ILE A 120 5.33 7.24 -10.17
C ILE A 120 6.35 6.19 -9.69
N PRO A 121 7.63 6.50 -9.42
CA PRO A 121 8.59 5.49 -8.94
C PRO A 121 8.17 4.84 -7.61
N PHE A 122 7.57 5.62 -6.71
CA PHE A 122 7.05 5.09 -5.46
C PHE A 122 5.79 4.24 -5.67
N ALA A 123 4.87 4.68 -6.53
CA ALA A 123 3.71 3.90 -6.92
C ALA A 123 4.13 2.56 -7.55
N TYR A 124 5.13 2.59 -8.43
CA TYR A 124 5.72 1.41 -9.06
C TYR A 124 6.26 0.41 -8.03
N ALA A 125 7.08 0.89 -7.09
CA ALA A 125 7.64 0.02 -6.05
C ALA A 125 6.54 -0.63 -5.19
N THR A 126 5.49 0.13 -4.85
CA THR A 126 4.36 -0.34 -4.04
C THR A 126 3.39 -1.25 -4.79
N VAL A 127 3.33 -1.22 -6.13
CA VAL A 127 2.63 -2.26 -6.92
C VAL A 127 3.32 -3.61 -6.72
N TRP A 128 4.65 -3.62 -6.81
CA TRP A 128 5.41 -4.86 -6.88
C TRP A 128 5.74 -5.45 -5.51
N ALA A 129 6.48 -4.73 -4.68
CA ALA A 129 7.09 -5.30 -3.48
C ALA A 129 7.58 -4.25 -2.48
N ARG A 130 6.73 -3.26 -2.18
CA ARG A 130 6.99 -2.27 -1.12
C ARG A 130 5.79 -2.21 -0.16
N PHE A 131 6.01 -2.58 1.09
CA PHE A 131 4.94 -2.89 2.05
C PHE A 131 4.83 -1.85 3.18
N GLY A 132 3.78 -1.96 3.99
CA GLY A 132 3.59 -1.11 5.17
C GLY A 132 3.46 0.37 4.84
N GLN A 133 2.56 0.72 3.90
CA GLN A 133 2.46 2.10 3.36
C GLN A 133 3.74 2.62 2.71
N GLY A 134 4.64 1.72 2.32
CA GLY A 134 5.92 2.06 1.71
C GLY A 134 7.09 2.14 2.70
N ALA A 135 6.93 1.76 3.96
CA ALA A 135 8.02 1.70 4.93
C ALA A 135 9.01 0.56 4.62
N VAL A 136 8.50 -0.59 4.17
CA VAL A 136 9.33 -1.80 3.98
C VAL A 136 9.65 -1.96 2.49
N SER A 137 10.90 -1.70 2.12
CA SER A 137 11.42 -1.96 0.77
C SER A 137 12.13 -3.30 0.67
N VAL A 138 11.98 -3.98 -0.47
CA VAL A 138 12.77 -5.18 -0.79
C VAL A 138 14.13 -4.84 -1.41
N TYR A 139 14.97 -5.87 -1.54
CA TYR A 139 16.26 -5.81 -2.24
C TYR A 139 16.13 -5.28 -3.68
N SER A 140 17.12 -4.51 -4.12
CA SER A 140 17.18 -3.94 -5.48
C SER A 140 17.11 -5.01 -6.59
N SER A 141 17.60 -6.22 -6.32
CA SER A 141 17.53 -7.36 -7.26
C SER A 141 16.10 -7.80 -7.58
N ILE A 142 15.16 -7.65 -6.64
CA ILE A 142 13.75 -7.95 -6.87
C ILE A 142 13.12 -6.92 -7.81
N TYR A 143 13.45 -5.63 -7.65
CA TYR A 143 12.99 -4.62 -8.61
C TYR A 143 13.58 -4.84 -10.00
N LEU A 144 14.87 -5.20 -10.08
CA LEU A 144 15.50 -5.56 -11.36
C LEU A 144 14.79 -6.74 -12.05
N LEU A 145 14.33 -7.75 -11.30
CA LEU A 145 13.53 -8.85 -11.85
C LEU A 145 12.24 -8.32 -12.53
N PHE A 146 11.51 -7.42 -11.87
CA PHE A 146 10.29 -6.82 -12.41
C PHE A 146 10.56 -5.87 -13.58
N ASP A 147 11.65 -5.09 -13.53
CA ASP A 147 12.09 -4.24 -14.64
C ASP A 147 12.38 -5.08 -15.88
N MET A 148 13.13 -6.19 -15.73
CA MET A 148 13.41 -7.12 -16.81
C MET A 148 12.15 -7.79 -17.35
N LEU A 149 11.20 -8.15 -16.48
CA LEU A 149 9.91 -8.68 -16.89
C LEU A 149 9.13 -7.67 -17.74
N ILE A 150 9.08 -6.40 -17.34
CA ILE A 150 8.41 -5.34 -18.08
C ILE A 150 9.09 -5.11 -19.42
N ILE A 151 10.42 -5.06 -19.45
CA ILE A 151 11.19 -4.94 -20.71
C ILE A 151 10.85 -6.09 -21.65
N LEU A 152 10.81 -7.34 -21.17
CA LEU A 152 10.43 -8.51 -21.98
C LEU A 152 8.98 -8.43 -22.48
N VAL A 153 8.04 -7.99 -21.64
CA VAL A 153 6.64 -7.77 -22.04
C VAL A 153 6.56 -6.72 -23.14
N VAL A 154 7.11 -5.53 -22.91
CA VAL A 154 7.00 -4.38 -23.82
C VAL A 154 7.71 -4.65 -25.14
N SER A 155 8.95 -5.16 -25.08
CA SER A 155 9.67 -5.56 -26.29
C SER A 155 8.93 -6.67 -27.05
N GLY A 156 8.29 -7.61 -26.35
CA GLY A 156 7.48 -8.66 -26.94
C GLY A 156 6.25 -8.13 -27.67
N LEU A 157 5.58 -7.11 -27.10
CA LEU A 157 4.46 -6.42 -27.75
C LEU A 157 4.89 -5.68 -29.02
N ILE A 158 6.01 -4.95 -28.96
CA ILE A 158 6.53 -4.13 -30.08
C ILE A 158 7.07 -5.02 -31.21
N LEU A 159 7.87 -6.03 -30.87
CA LEU A 159 8.61 -6.85 -31.85
C LEU A 159 7.80 -8.04 -32.35
N ARG A 160 6.60 -8.27 -31.84
CA ARG A 160 5.73 -9.40 -32.22
C ARG A 160 5.58 -9.59 -33.74
N PRO A 161 5.29 -8.55 -34.56
CA PRO A 161 5.12 -8.73 -36.00
C PRO A 161 6.41 -9.20 -36.68
N PHE A 162 7.56 -8.74 -36.19
CA PHE A 162 8.88 -9.12 -36.68
C PHE A 162 9.23 -10.57 -36.29
N VAL A 163 9.02 -10.94 -35.03
CA VAL A 163 9.25 -12.31 -34.54
C VAL A 163 8.40 -13.32 -35.31
N ARG A 164 7.14 -12.98 -35.61
CA ARG A 164 6.26 -13.80 -36.44
C ARG A 164 6.84 -14.03 -37.85
N ARG A 165 7.34 -12.97 -38.50
CA ARG A 165 7.95 -13.06 -39.84
C ARG A 165 9.17 -13.99 -39.85
N ILE A 166 10.01 -13.91 -38.82
CA ILE A 166 11.21 -14.76 -38.69
C ILE A 166 10.83 -16.22 -38.44
N LYS A 167 9.93 -16.47 -37.48
CA LYS A 167 9.57 -17.83 -37.06
C LYS A 167 8.73 -18.58 -38.12
N LYS A 168 8.15 -17.88 -39.10
CA LYS A 168 7.25 -18.44 -40.15
C LYS A 168 6.13 -19.33 -39.58
N GLN A 169 5.74 -19.13 -38.33
CA GLN A 169 4.72 -19.87 -37.61
C GLN A 169 3.74 -18.90 -36.95
N PRO A 170 2.45 -19.28 -36.80
CA PRO A 170 1.51 -18.51 -36.01
C PRO A 170 1.96 -18.44 -34.55
N LEU A 171 1.84 -17.27 -33.93
CA LEU A 171 2.13 -17.11 -32.51
C LEU A 171 0.88 -17.44 -31.69
N PRO A 172 1.02 -17.89 -30.42
CA PRO A 172 -0.13 -18.11 -29.54
C PRO A 172 -0.99 -16.85 -29.43
N PHE A 173 -2.32 -16.97 -29.53
CA PHE A 173 -3.28 -15.86 -29.48
C PHE A 173 -3.16 -14.85 -30.64
N ASP A 174 -2.99 -15.33 -31.88
CA ASP A 174 -2.80 -14.46 -33.05
C ASP A 174 -3.94 -13.42 -33.20
N TYR A 175 -3.53 -12.14 -33.18
CA TYR A 175 -4.32 -10.90 -33.28
C TYR A 175 -5.74 -10.96 -32.70
N PRO A 176 -5.91 -10.68 -31.39
CA PRO A 176 -7.24 -10.62 -30.79
C PRO A 176 -8.12 -9.57 -31.51
N PRO A 177 -9.45 -9.78 -31.55
CA PRO A 177 -10.37 -8.86 -32.19
C PRO A 177 -10.13 -7.42 -31.74
N LEU A 178 -10.12 -6.47 -32.68
CA LEU A 178 -9.79 -5.06 -32.42
C LEU A 178 -10.57 -4.50 -31.22
N ILE A 179 -11.88 -4.76 -31.16
CA ILE A 179 -12.76 -4.29 -30.08
C ILE A 179 -12.32 -4.84 -28.71
N SER A 180 -11.96 -6.14 -28.63
CA SER A 180 -11.50 -6.74 -27.37
C SER A 180 -10.18 -6.10 -26.92
N THR A 181 -9.26 -5.87 -27.86
CA THR A 181 -7.99 -5.19 -27.61
C THR A 181 -8.22 -3.75 -27.12
N THR A 182 -9.11 -2.99 -27.77
CA THR A 182 -9.47 -1.63 -27.36
C THR A 182 -10.05 -1.61 -25.95
N VAL A 183 -10.93 -2.55 -25.60
CA VAL A 183 -11.46 -2.65 -24.23
C VAL A 183 -10.36 -2.94 -23.22
N ILE A 184 -9.47 -3.91 -23.47
CA ILE A 184 -8.38 -4.24 -22.55
C ILE A 184 -7.44 -3.05 -22.36
N VAL A 185 -7.05 -2.37 -23.44
CA VAL A 185 -6.15 -1.21 -23.40
C VAL A 185 -6.79 -0.03 -22.67
N THR A 186 -8.06 0.27 -22.95
CA THR A 186 -8.77 1.36 -22.25
C THR A 186 -9.05 1.02 -20.80
N PHE A 187 -9.27 -0.24 -20.46
CA PHE A 187 -9.39 -0.71 -19.07
C PHE A 187 -8.06 -0.56 -18.31
N VAL A 188 -6.93 -0.86 -18.95
CA VAL A 188 -5.60 -0.58 -18.38
C VAL A 188 -5.39 0.93 -18.18
N GLY A 189 -5.67 1.73 -19.22
CA GLY A 189 -5.55 3.18 -19.18
C GLY A 189 -6.42 3.83 -18.11
N THR A 190 -7.59 3.26 -17.83
CA THR A 190 -8.53 3.69 -16.77
C THR A 190 -7.86 3.69 -15.39
N TRP A 191 -7.20 2.59 -15.03
CA TRP A 191 -6.57 2.46 -13.71
C TRP A 191 -5.25 3.21 -13.63
N PHE A 192 -4.53 3.33 -14.77
CA PHE A 192 -3.39 4.23 -14.85
C PHE A 192 -3.78 5.69 -14.66
N PHE A 193 -4.85 6.15 -15.31
CA PHE A 193 -5.39 7.49 -15.13
C PHE A 193 -5.85 7.71 -13.68
N ALA A 194 -6.50 6.72 -13.06
CA ALA A 194 -6.88 6.78 -11.65
C ALA A 194 -5.66 7.01 -10.75
N LEU A 195 -4.56 6.27 -10.97
CA LEU A 195 -3.31 6.48 -10.23
C LEU A 195 -2.80 7.92 -10.40
N ILE A 196 -2.72 8.41 -11.64
CA ILE A 196 -2.22 9.76 -11.93
C ILE A 196 -3.09 10.83 -11.27
N TYR A 197 -4.42 10.70 -11.37
CA TYR A 197 -5.37 11.60 -10.75
C TYR A 197 -5.18 11.67 -9.24
N TRP A 198 -5.21 10.52 -8.54
CA TRP A 198 -5.07 10.49 -7.09
C TRP A 198 -3.67 10.92 -6.62
N SER A 199 -2.63 10.58 -7.37
CA SER A 199 -1.26 11.03 -7.08
C SER A 199 -1.08 12.54 -7.22
N ALA A 200 -1.94 13.19 -8.02
CA ALA A 200 -1.96 14.63 -8.24
C ALA A 200 -2.84 15.41 -7.26
N THR A 201 -3.80 14.74 -6.61
CA THR A 201 -4.78 15.40 -5.72
C THR A 201 -4.51 15.16 -4.24
N ALA A 202 -3.99 13.98 -3.86
CA ALA A 202 -3.93 13.53 -2.47
C ALA A 202 -2.54 12.97 -2.06
N TRP A 203 -2.09 13.27 -0.84
CA TRP A 203 -0.82 12.79 -0.29
C TRP A 203 -0.79 11.27 -0.04
N SER A 204 -1.90 10.61 0.22
CA SER A 204 -2.01 9.13 0.27
C SER A 204 -2.26 8.51 -1.12
N GLY A 205 -2.41 9.34 -2.16
CA GLY A 205 -2.78 8.94 -3.52
C GLY A 205 -1.68 8.31 -4.37
N ASN A 206 -0.43 8.26 -3.89
CA ASN A 206 0.75 7.75 -4.64
C ASN A 206 0.97 6.25 -4.59
N GLN A 207 -0.02 5.48 -4.14
CA GLN A 207 0.17 4.05 -3.93
C GLN A 207 -0.19 3.23 -5.18
N GLY A 208 0.58 2.19 -5.44
CA GLY A 208 0.34 1.23 -6.52
C GLY A 208 -1.02 0.53 -6.46
N ARG A 209 -1.71 0.58 -5.31
CA ARG A 209 -3.06 0.00 -5.12
C ARG A 209 -4.10 0.48 -6.13
N TYR A 210 -3.93 1.68 -6.73
CA TYR A 210 -4.83 2.18 -7.78
C TYR A 210 -4.69 1.43 -9.11
N LEU A 211 -3.59 0.71 -9.34
CA LEU A 211 -3.36 -0.12 -10.52
C LEU A 211 -3.88 -1.57 -10.35
N LEU A 212 -4.02 -2.05 -9.10
CA LEU A 212 -4.43 -3.42 -8.80
C LEU A 212 -5.81 -3.81 -9.34
N PRO A 213 -6.82 -2.93 -9.40
CA PRO A 213 -8.08 -3.29 -10.04
C PRO A 213 -7.94 -3.55 -11.55
N GLY A 214 -6.85 -3.05 -12.15
CA GLY A 214 -6.44 -3.34 -13.52
C GLY A 214 -5.70 -4.67 -13.71
N ILE A 215 -5.41 -5.42 -12.64
CA ILE A 215 -4.43 -6.52 -12.67
C ILE A 215 -4.75 -7.60 -13.70
N ALA A 216 -6.02 -7.95 -13.90
CA ALA A 216 -6.41 -8.94 -14.91
C ALA A 216 -6.07 -8.47 -16.34
N ALA A 217 -6.28 -7.19 -16.63
CA ALA A 217 -5.95 -6.61 -17.93
C ALA A 217 -4.43 -6.47 -18.11
N TRP A 218 -3.72 -6.01 -17.07
CA TRP A 218 -2.26 -5.95 -17.05
C TRP A 218 -1.62 -7.33 -17.27
N ALA A 219 -2.09 -8.35 -16.57
CA ALA A 219 -1.62 -9.72 -16.71
C ALA A 219 -1.91 -10.29 -18.11
N THR A 220 -3.06 -9.93 -18.70
CA THR A 220 -3.40 -10.34 -20.07
C THR A 220 -2.46 -9.72 -21.10
N ILE A 221 -2.19 -8.41 -21.00
CA ILE A 221 -1.21 -7.72 -21.85
C ILE A 221 0.19 -8.29 -21.62
N GLY A 222 0.57 -8.55 -20.37
CA GLY A 222 1.83 -9.17 -19.98
C GLY A 222 2.03 -10.54 -20.62
N ALA A 223 1.04 -11.43 -20.48
CA ALA A 223 1.06 -12.75 -21.08
C ALA A 223 1.14 -12.68 -22.62
N TYR A 224 0.38 -11.77 -23.24
CA TYR A 224 0.42 -11.56 -24.69
C TYR A 224 1.79 -11.04 -25.17
N GLY A 225 2.44 -10.14 -24.43
CA GLY A 225 3.80 -9.68 -24.73
C GLY A 225 4.82 -10.81 -24.62
N LEU A 226 4.84 -11.52 -23.48
CA LEU A 226 5.78 -12.62 -23.23
C LEU A 226 5.64 -13.78 -24.22
N SER A 227 4.43 -14.05 -24.71
CA SER A 227 4.20 -15.14 -25.66
C SER A 227 4.92 -14.93 -27.01
N ALA A 228 5.39 -13.73 -27.33
CA ALA A 228 6.19 -13.49 -28.53
C ALA A 228 7.54 -14.23 -28.47
N TRP A 229 8.13 -14.31 -27.27
CA TRP A 229 9.46 -14.90 -27.05
C TRP A 229 9.42 -16.41 -26.97
N ILE A 230 8.31 -16.97 -26.48
CA ILE A 230 8.15 -18.38 -26.16
C ILE A 230 7.84 -19.21 -27.44
N PRO A 231 8.69 -20.18 -27.82
CA PRO A 231 8.37 -21.11 -28.90
C PRO A 231 7.22 -22.07 -28.51
N PRO A 232 6.33 -22.45 -29.44
CA PRO A 232 5.20 -23.35 -29.12
C PRO A 232 5.62 -24.69 -28.52
N CYS A 233 6.74 -25.27 -28.98
CA CYS A 233 7.25 -26.56 -28.51
C CYS A 233 7.65 -26.57 -27.03
N CYS A 234 8.09 -25.42 -26.49
CA CYS A 234 8.57 -25.29 -25.12
C CYS A 234 7.62 -24.48 -24.23
N ALA A 235 6.44 -24.09 -24.73
CA ALA A 235 5.58 -23.13 -24.04
C ALA A 235 5.16 -23.58 -22.64
N ALA A 236 4.80 -24.85 -22.47
CA ALA A 236 4.44 -25.39 -21.17
C ALA A 236 5.61 -25.31 -20.17
N ILE A 237 6.82 -25.64 -20.60
CA ILE A 237 8.02 -25.63 -19.75
C ILE A 237 8.39 -24.19 -19.41
N MET A 238 8.46 -23.30 -20.40
CA MET A 238 8.79 -21.89 -20.17
C MET A 238 7.77 -21.19 -19.27
N ASN A 239 6.48 -21.48 -19.42
CA ASN A 239 5.45 -20.94 -18.52
C ASN A 239 5.66 -21.41 -17.07
N ARG A 240 5.99 -22.69 -16.85
CA ARG A 240 6.31 -23.21 -15.52
C ARG A 240 7.56 -22.55 -14.93
N ILE A 241 8.58 -22.33 -15.75
CA ILE A 241 9.80 -21.60 -15.34
C ILE A 241 9.45 -20.17 -14.92
N THR A 242 8.69 -19.44 -15.73
CA THR A 242 8.26 -18.07 -15.40
C THR A 242 7.45 -18.04 -14.10
N ILE A 243 6.50 -18.96 -13.92
CA ILE A 243 5.74 -19.09 -12.68
C ILE A 243 6.67 -19.38 -11.51
N GLY A 244 7.63 -20.29 -11.67
CA GLY A 244 8.62 -20.64 -10.65
C GLY A 244 9.50 -19.45 -10.26
N ILE A 245 9.98 -18.66 -11.22
CA ILE A 245 10.78 -17.45 -10.97
C ILE A 245 9.96 -16.42 -10.20
N LEU A 246 8.71 -16.17 -10.60
CA LEU A 246 7.83 -15.22 -9.92
C LEU A 246 7.46 -15.70 -8.51
N ALA A 247 7.20 -16.99 -8.33
CA ALA A 247 6.92 -17.59 -7.02
C ALA A 247 8.15 -17.52 -6.11
N LEU A 248 9.34 -17.78 -6.63
CA LEU A 248 10.60 -17.63 -5.90
C LEU A 248 10.85 -16.17 -5.50
N GLY A 249 10.64 -15.22 -6.43
CA GLY A 249 10.71 -13.79 -6.14
C GLY A 249 9.75 -13.38 -5.02
N ALA A 250 8.49 -13.84 -5.09
CA ALA A 250 7.50 -13.59 -4.05
C ALA A 250 7.89 -14.21 -2.69
N ALA A 251 8.46 -15.43 -2.68
CA ALA A 251 8.94 -16.08 -1.46
C ALA A 251 10.13 -15.32 -0.85
N ILE A 252 11.11 -14.91 -1.65
CA ILE A 252 12.25 -14.10 -1.20
C ILE A 252 11.75 -12.77 -0.63
N THR A 253 10.79 -12.13 -1.30
CA THR A 253 10.16 -10.91 -0.80
C THR A 253 9.46 -11.11 0.55
N LEU A 254 8.68 -12.18 0.70
CA LEU A 254 7.93 -12.46 1.92
C LEU A 254 8.85 -12.81 3.08
N PHE A 255 9.74 -13.80 2.91
CA PHE A 255 10.56 -14.34 3.98
C PHE A 255 11.86 -13.55 4.21
N GLY A 256 12.40 -12.90 3.17
CA GLY A 256 13.65 -12.14 3.27
C GLY A 256 13.47 -10.67 3.64
N ALA A 257 12.32 -10.06 3.34
CA ALA A 257 12.11 -8.63 3.58
C ALA A 257 10.86 -8.34 4.41
N PHE A 258 9.69 -8.85 4.02
CA PHE A 258 8.44 -8.51 4.70
C PHE A 258 8.41 -9.04 6.14
N LEU A 259 8.47 -10.36 6.35
CA LEU A 259 8.36 -10.94 7.69
C LEU A 259 9.45 -10.43 8.65
N PRO A 260 10.75 -10.34 8.27
CA PRO A 260 11.77 -9.80 9.15
C PRO A 260 11.55 -8.33 9.56
N ALA A 261 10.95 -7.51 8.70
CA ALA A 261 10.67 -6.11 9.02
C ALA A 261 9.59 -5.93 10.10
N TYR A 262 8.76 -6.96 10.32
CA TYR A 262 7.73 -6.99 11.37
C TYR A 262 8.14 -7.85 12.56
N GLN A 263 9.43 -8.04 12.79
CA GLN A 263 9.96 -8.64 14.02
C GLN A 263 10.53 -7.57 14.95
N PRO A 264 10.44 -7.75 16.28
CA PRO A 264 11.14 -6.87 17.21
C PRO A 264 12.65 -6.92 16.99
N LEU A 265 13.32 -5.79 17.17
CA LEU A 265 14.77 -5.73 17.09
C LEU A 265 15.39 -6.40 18.33
N ASN A 266 16.45 -7.17 18.12
CA ASN A 266 17.17 -7.81 19.22
C ASN A 266 17.96 -6.77 20.04
N VAL A 267 18.12 -7.03 21.34
CA VAL A 267 19.03 -6.28 22.20
C VAL A 267 20.47 -6.69 21.90
N PRO A 268 21.42 -5.75 21.76
CA PRO A 268 22.83 -6.09 21.55
C PRO A 268 23.41 -6.84 22.77
N PRO A 269 24.45 -7.66 22.58
CA PRO A 269 25.07 -8.39 23.69
C PRO A 269 25.71 -7.45 24.73
N GLU A 270 26.12 -6.26 24.33
CA GLU A 270 26.67 -5.22 25.19
C GLU A 270 25.82 -3.96 25.07
N ILE A 271 25.32 -3.48 26.21
CA ILE A 271 24.50 -2.27 26.31
C ILE A 271 25.43 -1.10 26.66
N ALA A 272 25.53 -0.13 25.75
CA ALA A 272 26.43 1.02 25.90
C ALA A 272 26.15 1.86 27.17
N VAL A 273 24.88 2.04 27.51
CA VAL A 273 24.46 2.74 28.73
C VAL A 273 23.51 1.83 29.50
N PRO A 274 24.02 1.05 30.47
CA PRO A 274 23.18 0.18 31.26
C PRO A 274 22.27 1.01 32.18
N LEU A 275 20.99 0.66 32.20
CA LEU A 275 19.98 1.16 33.11
C LEU A 275 19.34 -0.04 33.82
N ALA A 276 18.56 0.22 34.86
CA ALA A 276 17.84 -0.83 35.58
C ALA A 276 16.54 -0.28 36.17
N TYR A 277 15.75 0.41 35.33
CA TYR A 277 14.46 0.94 35.74
C TYR A 277 13.40 -0.15 35.60
N ARG A 278 12.74 -0.52 36.70
CA ARG A 278 11.67 -1.51 36.73
C ARG A 278 10.31 -0.83 36.74
N PHE A 279 9.38 -1.32 35.94
CA PHE A 279 8.01 -0.84 35.85
C PHE A 279 7.10 -1.90 36.47
N GLY A 280 6.98 -1.85 37.80
CA GLY A 280 6.34 -2.91 38.60
C GLY A 280 7.03 -4.27 38.41
N ASP A 281 6.23 -5.32 38.31
CA ASP A 281 6.67 -6.70 38.03
C ASP A 281 6.54 -7.10 36.55
N ILE A 282 6.32 -6.12 35.67
CA ILE A 282 5.92 -6.34 34.28
C ILE A 282 7.11 -6.22 33.32
N ALA A 283 7.90 -5.15 33.42
CA ALA A 283 9.00 -4.89 32.49
C ALA A 283 10.15 -4.11 33.14
N GLU A 284 11.30 -4.15 32.47
CA GLU A 284 12.51 -3.45 32.87
C GLU A 284 13.14 -2.78 31.66
N LEU A 285 13.50 -1.50 31.82
CA LEU A 285 14.34 -0.76 30.90
C LEU A 285 15.81 -1.02 31.28
N MET A 286 16.44 -1.91 30.52
CA MET A 286 17.80 -2.43 30.71
C MET A 286 18.90 -1.44 30.31
N GLY A 287 18.56 -0.44 29.50
CA GLY A 287 19.54 0.55 29.05
C GLY A 287 19.16 1.27 27.78
N MET A 288 20.13 2.04 27.27
CA MET A 288 19.94 2.84 26.08
C MET A 288 21.23 3.08 25.29
N SER A 289 21.09 3.64 24.09
CA SER A 289 22.19 4.06 23.24
C SER A 289 21.73 5.14 22.25
N PRO A 290 22.52 6.19 21.99
CA PRO A 290 23.77 6.56 22.66
C PRO A 290 23.51 7.32 23.99
N ALA A 291 24.54 7.46 24.85
CA ALA A 291 24.42 8.16 26.13
C ALA A 291 24.09 9.66 26.04
N ARG A 292 24.52 10.29 24.94
CA ARG A 292 24.31 11.72 24.71
C ARG A 292 24.25 11.97 23.22
N ILE A 293 23.36 12.87 22.83
CA ILE A 293 23.17 13.29 21.45
C ILE A 293 23.38 14.79 21.38
N THR A 294 24.21 15.22 20.42
CA THR A 294 24.31 16.62 20.02
C THR A 294 23.81 16.70 18.59
N ALA A 295 22.81 17.53 18.33
CA ALA A 295 22.18 17.67 17.04
C ALA A 295 21.83 19.12 16.76
N ARG A 296 21.72 19.46 15.48
CA ARG A 296 21.29 20.77 14.99
C ARG A 296 19.79 20.74 14.66
N PRO A 297 19.11 21.89 14.66
CA PRO A 297 17.76 21.98 14.12
C PRO A 297 17.73 21.43 12.68
N GLY A 298 16.80 20.50 12.41
CA GLY A 298 16.68 19.79 11.13
C GLY A 298 17.43 18.45 11.05
N ASP A 299 18.32 18.14 11.99
CA ASP A 299 18.99 16.83 12.02
C ASP A 299 18.01 15.72 12.42
N GLU A 300 18.27 14.49 11.97
CA GLU A 300 17.61 13.29 12.47
C GLU A 300 18.52 12.58 13.48
N VAL A 301 17.97 12.25 14.64
CA VAL A 301 18.69 11.57 15.72
C VAL A 301 18.04 10.22 16.02
N GLU A 302 18.88 9.24 16.32
CA GLU A 302 18.45 7.89 16.68
C GLU A 302 18.71 7.64 18.17
N ILE A 303 17.66 7.21 18.89
CA ILE A 303 17.73 6.75 20.28
C ILE A 303 17.23 5.31 20.33
N LYS A 304 18.01 4.43 20.93
CA LYS A 304 17.64 3.03 21.19
C LYS A 304 17.43 2.82 22.68
N LEU A 305 16.31 2.19 23.04
CA LEU A 305 16.02 1.75 24.40
C LEU A 305 15.93 0.22 24.41
N TYR A 306 16.53 -0.41 25.40
CA TYR A 306 16.59 -1.86 25.53
C TYR A 306 15.70 -2.33 26.66
N TRP A 307 14.76 -3.21 26.36
CA TRP A 307 13.73 -3.63 27.29
C TRP A 307 13.77 -5.14 27.53
N ARG A 308 13.28 -5.53 28.71
CA ARG A 308 13.03 -6.91 29.11
C ARG A 308 11.66 -7.03 29.74
N ALA A 309 10.87 -8.00 29.29
CA ALA A 309 9.65 -8.42 29.96
C ALA A 309 10.01 -9.24 31.19
N LEU A 310 9.49 -8.84 32.35
CA LEU A 310 9.67 -9.55 33.62
C LEU A 310 8.59 -10.62 33.84
N ARG A 311 7.41 -10.43 33.25
CA ARG A 311 6.29 -11.39 33.26
C ARG A 311 5.38 -11.16 32.05
N ALA A 312 4.67 -12.22 31.65
CA ALA A 312 3.51 -12.10 30.77
C ALA A 312 2.40 -11.23 31.41
N THR A 313 1.69 -10.48 30.59
CA THR A 313 0.62 -9.57 31.00
C THR A 313 -0.55 -9.64 30.03
N ASN A 314 -1.76 -9.33 30.49
CA ASN A 314 -2.94 -9.17 29.63
C ASN A 314 -3.29 -7.68 29.41
N ARG A 315 -2.44 -6.77 29.90
CA ARG A 315 -2.61 -5.33 29.75
C ARG A 315 -1.87 -4.84 28.51
N GLU A 316 -2.50 -3.89 27.82
CA GLU A 316 -1.92 -3.21 26.67
C GLU A 316 -1.10 -2.00 27.12
N PHE A 317 0.20 -2.01 26.81
CA PHE A 317 1.11 -0.92 27.11
C PHE A 317 1.64 -0.28 25.83
N GLN A 318 1.90 1.01 25.90
CA GLN A 318 2.68 1.75 24.93
C GLN A 318 4.01 2.16 25.55
N VAL A 319 5.09 2.11 24.79
CA VAL A 319 6.35 2.74 25.17
C VAL A 319 6.28 4.22 24.80
N TYR A 320 6.68 5.09 25.72
CA TYR A 320 6.82 6.51 25.44
C TYR A 320 8.26 7.00 25.58
N LEU A 321 8.58 8.07 24.86
CA LEU A 321 9.79 8.87 24.99
C LEU A 321 9.41 10.34 24.89
N ASN A 322 9.58 11.07 25.98
CA ASN A 322 9.15 12.46 26.11
C ASN A 322 10.29 13.35 26.62
N SER A 323 10.36 14.59 26.15
CA SER A 323 11.18 15.63 26.76
C SER A 323 10.49 16.22 28.01
N VAL A 324 11.27 16.54 29.04
CA VAL A 324 10.75 17.02 30.34
C VAL A 324 10.47 18.52 30.31
N GLU A 325 11.41 19.30 29.81
CA GLU A 325 11.39 20.76 29.93
C GLU A 325 10.34 21.41 29.02
N ASN A 326 10.11 20.78 27.86
CA ASN A 326 9.17 21.23 26.86
C ASN A 326 8.59 20.02 26.12
N ASN A 327 7.49 20.20 25.39
CA ASN A 327 6.86 19.12 24.61
C ASN A 327 7.51 18.94 23.22
N THR A 328 8.80 19.26 23.05
CA THR A 328 9.48 19.18 21.76
C THR A 328 9.52 17.75 21.24
N ILE A 329 9.83 16.81 22.14
CA ILE A 329 9.85 15.38 21.85
C ILE A 329 8.69 14.76 22.61
N ARG A 330 7.74 14.20 21.87
CA ARG A 330 6.66 13.38 22.39
C ARG A 330 6.42 12.25 21.41
N ARG A 331 6.76 11.03 21.83
CA ARG A 331 6.64 9.82 21.01
C ARG A 331 6.02 8.72 21.84
N ASN A 332 4.95 8.14 21.32
CA ASN A 332 4.34 6.93 21.84
C ASN A 332 4.29 5.90 20.72
N SER A 333 4.58 4.65 21.03
CA SER A 333 4.44 3.53 20.10
C SER A 333 4.01 2.29 20.87
N TYR A 334 3.38 1.35 20.17
CA TYR A 334 3.35 -0.02 20.66
C TYR A 334 4.78 -0.58 20.74
N PRO A 335 5.06 -1.52 21.66
CA PRO A 335 6.39 -2.05 21.85
C PRO A 335 7.00 -2.70 20.59
N GLY A 336 8.32 -2.81 20.58
CA GLY A 336 9.12 -3.33 19.46
C GLY A 336 8.90 -2.54 18.18
N ASN A 337 8.86 -1.21 18.25
CA ASN A 337 8.53 -0.35 17.11
C ASN A 337 7.16 -0.65 16.46
N GLY A 338 6.20 -1.16 17.25
CA GLY A 338 4.88 -1.57 16.78
C GLY A 338 4.76 -3.04 16.37
N ASN A 339 5.84 -3.82 16.53
CA ASN A 339 5.88 -5.24 16.17
C ASN A 339 5.68 -6.19 17.35
N LEU A 340 5.50 -5.67 18.57
CA LEU A 340 5.32 -6.49 19.77
C LEU A 340 4.16 -5.94 20.62
N LEU A 341 3.07 -6.69 20.72
CA LEU A 341 2.02 -6.38 21.68
C LEU A 341 2.47 -6.82 23.07
N SER A 342 2.18 -6.01 24.10
CA SER A 342 2.54 -6.36 25.47
C SER A 342 1.83 -7.62 25.97
N THR A 343 0.69 -7.95 25.38
CA THR A 343 -0.04 -9.20 25.63
C THR A 343 0.69 -10.45 25.16
N ASP A 344 1.63 -10.29 24.23
CA ASP A 344 2.41 -11.38 23.64
C ASP A 344 3.78 -11.51 24.31
N TRP A 345 4.05 -10.73 25.37
CA TRP A 345 5.31 -10.78 26.10
C TRP A 345 5.51 -12.10 26.81
N GLU A 346 6.63 -12.75 26.50
CA GLU A 346 7.12 -13.90 27.25
C GLU A 346 8.06 -13.47 28.38
N THR A 347 8.09 -14.23 29.46
CA THR A 347 8.96 -13.92 30.60
C THR A 347 10.43 -14.00 30.17
N GLY A 348 11.17 -12.91 30.39
CA GLY A 348 12.57 -12.79 29.98
C GLY A 348 12.78 -12.36 28.52
N GLN A 349 11.71 -12.19 27.73
CA GLN A 349 11.82 -11.69 26.36
C GLN A 349 12.43 -10.29 26.35
N THR A 350 13.42 -10.07 25.49
CA THR A 350 14.06 -8.77 25.32
C THR A 350 13.77 -8.21 23.94
N TRP A 351 13.73 -6.89 23.83
CA TRP A 351 13.59 -6.20 22.56
C TRP A 351 14.23 -4.82 22.61
N THR A 352 14.53 -4.28 21.44
CA THR A 352 15.01 -2.91 21.24
C THR A 352 13.87 -2.05 20.70
N GLU A 353 13.69 -0.89 21.30
CA GLU A 353 12.91 0.21 20.74
C GLU A 353 13.84 1.18 20.02
N GLN A 354 13.49 1.57 18.80
CA GLN A 354 14.27 2.51 18.00
C GLN A 354 13.44 3.78 17.72
N PHE A 355 13.82 4.90 18.33
CA PHE A 355 13.19 6.19 18.07
C PHE A 355 14.04 6.98 17.07
N LEU A 356 13.49 7.24 15.88
CA LEU A 356 14.03 8.22 14.94
C LEU A 356 13.31 9.55 15.15
N ILE A 357 14.05 10.58 15.55
CA ILE A 357 13.51 11.88 15.94
C ILE A 357 14.13 12.93 15.05
N THR A 358 13.29 13.58 14.24
CA THR A 358 13.68 14.81 13.52
C THR A 358 13.61 15.98 14.48
N ILE A 359 14.72 16.70 14.66
CA ILE A 359 14.77 17.89 15.49
C ILE A 359 14.07 19.04 14.73
N PRO A 360 13.02 19.67 15.29
CA PRO A 360 12.34 20.77 14.62
C PRO A 360 13.30 21.89 14.23
N SER A 361 13.16 22.42 13.02
CA SER A 361 14.05 23.45 12.47
C SER A 361 14.01 24.77 13.25
N ASP A 362 12.95 25.00 14.01
CA ASP A 362 12.72 26.14 14.89
C ASP A 362 13.19 25.90 16.34
N THR A 363 13.83 24.76 16.63
CA THR A 363 14.40 24.48 17.95
C THR A 363 15.48 25.50 18.30
N VAL A 364 15.37 26.10 19.49
CA VAL A 364 16.34 27.09 19.98
C VAL A 364 17.71 26.44 20.16
N PRO A 365 18.79 26.97 19.54
CA PRO A 365 20.14 26.45 19.71
C PRO A 365 20.59 26.45 21.17
N GLN A 366 21.54 25.57 21.51
CA GLN A 366 22.10 25.44 22.87
C GLN A 366 21.08 25.05 23.94
N THR A 367 19.93 24.48 23.55
CA THR A 367 18.96 23.88 24.47
C THR A 367 19.42 22.47 24.86
N THR A 368 19.34 22.15 26.14
CA THR A 368 19.45 20.76 26.63
C THR A 368 18.05 20.24 26.90
N LEU A 369 17.74 19.06 26.35
CA LEU A 369 16.48 18.37 26.58
C LEU A 369 16.77 17.10 27.37
N SER A 370 16.18 16.98 28.55
CA SER A 370 16.20 15.73 29.30
C SER A 370 15.06 14.86 28.79
N LEU A 371 15.37 13.61 28.47
CA LEU A 371 14.37 12.66 27.99
C LEU A 371 13.99 11.69 29.09
N VAL A 372 12.71 11.29 29.08
CA VAL A 372 12.16 10.32 30.01
C VAL A 372 11.41 9.28 29.20
N ALA A 373 11.66 8.01 29.50
CA ALA A 373 11.03 6.89 28.83
C ALA A 373 10.34 5.95 29.81
N GLY A 374 9.24 5.36 29.38
CA GLY A 374 8.50 4.45 30.24
C GLY A 374 7.38 3.73 29.53
N LEU A 375 6.55 3.05 30.33
CA LEU A 375 5.34 2.38 29.86
C LEU A 375 4.11 3.19 30.22
N TYR A 376 3.20 3.32 29.27
CA TYR A 376 1.91 3.96 29.42
C TYR A 376 0.81 2.93 29.24
N ASP A 377 -0.08 2.82 30.21
CA ASP A 377 -1.29 2.02 30.09
C ASP A 377 -2.40 2.86 29.46
N ALA A 378 -2.80 2.46 28.25
CA ALA A 378 -3.84 3.17 27.51
C ALA A 378 -5.24 3.03 28.13
N SER A 379 -5.49 1.94 28.87
CA SER A 379 -6.78 1.68 29.52
C SER A 379 -6.99 2.55 30.75
N SER A 380 -5.97 2.68 31.61
CA SER A 380 -6.02 3.53 32.80
C SER A 380 -5.56 4.96 32.53
N GLN A 381 -5.05 5.24 31.32
CA GLN A 381 -4.50 6.52 30.89
C GLN A 381 -3.35 7.04 31.76
N THR A 382 -2.55 6.14 32.32
CA THR A 382 -1.49 6.47 33.29
C THR A 382 -0.15 5.86 32.88
N ALA A 383 0.94 6.61 33.08
CA ALA A 383 2.28 6.05 33.04
C ALA A 383 2.53 5.14 34.26
N LEU A 384 3.23 4.03 34.05
CA LEU A 384 3.71 3.20 35.15
C LEU A 384 4.86 3.91 35.87
N VAL A 385 4.89 3.75 37.20
CA VAL A 385 5.98 4.25 38.03
C VAL A 385 7.23 3.42 37.78
N ALA A 386 8.35 4.10 37.55
CA ALA A 386 9.66 3.46 37.44
C ALA A 386 10.32 3.35 38.82
N GLN A 387 10.98 2.23 39.07
CA GLN A 387 11.70 1.95 40.30
C GLN A 387 13.16 1.63 40.01
N ASP A 388 14.07 2.08 40.86
CA ASP A 388 15.48 1.71 40.79
C ASP A 388 15.74 0.29 41.33
N ASN A 389 17.00 -0.15 41.33
CA ASN A 389 17.39 -1.46 41.86
C ASN A 389 17.13 -1.63 43.37
N GLN A 390 16.92 -0.54 44.11
CA GLN A 390 16.61 -0.55 45.54
C GLN A 390 15.10 -0.50 45.79
N GLY A 391 14.28 -0.38 44.74
CA GLY A 391 12.82 -0.29 44.83
C GLY A 391 12.31 1.12 45.12
N ASN A 392 13.15 2.15 45.01
CA ASN A 392 12.72 3.54 45.17
C ASN A 392 12.10 4.04 43.87
N ASP A 393 11.01 4.80 43.98
CA ASP A 393 10.40 5.46 42.84
C ASP A 393 11.34 6.53 42.27
N VAL A 394 11.57 6.49 40.96
CA VAL A 394 12.51 7.37 40.25
C VAL A 394 11.92 7.87 38.93
N THR A 395 12.42 9.01 38.46
CA THR A 395 12.17 9.46 37.09
C THR A 395 13.11 8.73 36.13
N PRO A 396 12.61 7.97 35.15
CA PRO A 396 13.44 7.16 34.26
C PRO A 396 14.07 8.01 33.15
N PHE A 397 15.10 8.78 33.50
CA PHE A 397 15.86 9.58 32.54
C PHE A 397 16.65 8.68 31.59
N VAL A 398 16.60 9.00 30.30
CA VAL A 398 17.31 8.32 29.21
C VAL A 398 18.13 9.29 28.39
#